data_AF-A0A291PGY4-F1
#
_entry.id   AF-A0A291PGY4-F1
#
_cell.length_a   1.000
_cell.length_b   1.000
_cell.length_c   1.000
_cell.angle_alpha   90.00
_cell.angle_beta   90.00
_cell.angle_gamma   90.00
#
_symmetry.space_group_name_H-M   'P 1'
#
loop_
_entity.id
_entity.type
_entity.pdbx_description
1 polymer ?
#
loop_
_entity_poly.entity_id
_entity_poly.type
_entity_poly.pdbx_seq_one_letter_code
_entity_poly.pdbx_strand_id
1 'polypeptide(L)'
;MKKALLATALTFGMFTAAGSLARADETSAPPPPPPPHHGMCHPHGHILSLDGVKLTSSQKKKIKAIMEANRPDPKADMEQERSIHEQIRTLLTTPGQVDTNQLTALTQQLDTLRTNRETQHLQKEVQIHDVLTKKQLAQIAAKKEDEHCPPPPPPPADGNPPPAPTTNQ
;
A
#
# COMPACT_ATOMS: atom_id res chain seq x y z
N MET A 1 -4.81 1.41 48.45
CA MET A 1 -6.12 0.85 48.86
C MET A 1 -6.90 0.49 47.61
N LYS A 2 -7.30 -0.78 47.50
CA LYS A 2 -7.98 -1.39 46.36
C LYS A 2 -9.43 -0.90 46.30
N LYS A 3 -9.91 -0.51 45.12
CA LYS A 3 -11.36 -0.37 44.86
C LYS A 3 -11.71 -1.29 43.71
N ALA A 4 -12.43 -2.35 44.08
CA ALA A 4 -13.05 -3.32 43.21
C ALA A 4 -14.20 -2.66 42.42
N LEU A 5 -14.43 -3.11 41.19
CA LEU A 5 -15.70 -2.94 40.51
C LEU A 5 -16.16 -4.28 39.95
N LEU A 6 -17.43 -4.56 40.24
CA LEU A 6 -18.14 -5.81 40.10
C LEU A 6 -18.38 -6.19 38.63
N ALA A 7 -18.41 -7.51 38.42
CA ALA A 7 -19.00 -8.17 37.27
C ALA A 7 -20.53 -8.02 37.26
N THR A 8 -21.13 -7.94 36.07
CA THR A 8 -22.55 -8.29 35.87
C THR A 8 -22.67 -9.02 34.55
N ALA A 9 -23.01 -10.30 34.65
CA ALA A 9 -23.39 -11.18 33.55
C ALA A 9 -24.80 -10.81 33.06
N LEU A 10 -25.02 -10.88 31.75
CA LEU A 10 -26.36 -10.94 31.18
C LEU A 10 -26.41 -12.04 30.12
N THR A 11 -27.45 -12.85 30.27
CA THR A 11 -27.70 -14.19 29.77
C THR A 11 -28.32 -14.23 28.38
N PHE A 12 -28.01 -15.31 27.66
CA PHE A 12 -28.85 -16.12 26.76
C PHE A 12 -30.07 -15.49 26.07
N GLY A 13 -30.09 -15.57 24.73
CA GLY A 13 -31.28 -15.44 23.90
C GLY A 13 -31.13 -16.28 22.63
N MET A 14 -31.47 -17.56 22.72
CA MET A 14 -31.57 -18.48 21.58
C MET A 14 -33.00 -18.37 21.03
N PHE A 15 -33.16 -17.97 19.76
CA PHE A 15 -34.46 -17.98 19.08
C PHE A 15 -34.33 -18.75 17.77
N THR A 16 -34.98 -19.90 17.72
CA THR A 16 -35.17 -20.74 16.53
C THR A 16 -36.56 -20.47 15.96
N ALA A 17 -36.65 -20.11 14.68
CA ALA A 17 -37.89 -20.17 13.92
C ALA A 17 -37.61 -20.77 12.54
N ALA A 18 -38.23 -21.91 12.29
CA ALA A 18 -38.23 -22.63 11.02
C ALA A 18 -39.23 -21.99 10.04
N GLY A 19 -38.83 -21.87 8.77
CA GLY A 19 -39.70 -21.51 7.65
C GLY A 19 -39.21 -22.22 6.39
N SER A 20 -40.11 -23.01 5.78
CA SER A 20 -39.82 -23.96 4.71
C SER A 20 -40.09 -23.42 3.30
N LEU A 21 -39.36 -24.01 2.35
CA LEU A 21 -39.67 -24.33 0.94
C LEU A 21 -39.47 -23.29 -0.20
N ALA A 22 -38.57 -23.75 -1.10
CA ALA A 22 -38.64 -23.74 -2.56
C ALA A 22 -38.24 -22.47 -3.35
N ARG A 23 -37.04 -22.51 -3.94
CA ARG A 23 -36.77 -22.27 -5.37
C ARG A 23 -35.54 -23.11 -5.77
N ALA A 24 -35.75 -24.08 -6.66
CA ALA A 24 -35.40 -24.03 -8.08
C ALA A 24 -33.95 -24.47 -8.33
N ASP A 25 -33.83 -25.56 -9.09
CA ASP A 25 -32.61 -26.03 -9.73
C ASP A 25 -31.92 -24.87 -10.45
N GLU A 26 -30.85 -24.35 -9.86
CA GLU A 26 -29.80 -23.68 -10.59
C GLU A 26 -28.52 -24.37 -10.18
N THR A 27 -27.91 -25.06 -11.15
CA THR A 27 -26.56 -25.58 -11.08
C THR A 27 -25.65 -24.49 -10.52
N SER A 28 -25.31 -24.61 -9.23
CA SER A 28 -24.40 -23.69 -8.56
C SER A 28 -23.01 -23.96 -9.12
N ALA A 29 -22.71 -23.31 -10.25
CA ALA A 29 -21.35 -23.14 -10.67
C ALA A 29 -20.62 -22.42 -9.52
N PRO A 30 -19.43 -22.90 -9.10
CA PRO A 30 -18.66 -22.20 -8.09
C PRO A 30 -18.47 -20.75 -8.55
N PRO A 31 -18.53 -19.76 -7.64
CA PRO A 31 -18.25 -18.38 -8.00
C PRO A 31 -16.91 -18.33 -8.73
N PRO A 32 -16.81 -17.57 -9.84
CA PRO A 32 -15.55 -17.45 -10.55
C PRO A 32 -14.47 -16.98 -9.55
N PRO A 33 -13.24 -17.50 -9.66
CA PRO A 33 -12.15 -17.03 -8.81
C PRO A 33 -12.06 -15.50 -8.92
N PRO A 34 -11.74 -14.79 -7.83
CA PRO A 34 -11.54 -13.35 -7.89
C PRO A 34 -10.55 -13.03 -9.01
N PRO A 35 -10.79 -11.95 -9.78
CA PRO A 35 -9.87 -11.56 -10.84
C PRO A 35 -8.47 -11.45 -10.23
N PRO A 36 -7.42 -11.94 -10.91
CA PRO A 36 -6.06 -11.75 -10.43
C PRO A 36 -5.87 -10.25 -10.18
N HIS A 37 -5.50 -9.89 -8.95
CA HIS A 37 -5.14 -8.53 -8.61
C HIS A 37 -4.03 -8.12 -9.58
N HIS A 38 -4.36 -7.32 -10.59
CA HIS A 38 -3.36 -6.68 -11.43
C HIS A 38 -2.58 -5.76 -10.50
N GLY A 39 -1.46 -6.27 -9.99
CA GLY A 39 -0.58 -5.53 -9.12
C GLY A 39 -0.12 -4.32 -9.90
N MET A 40 -0.65 -3.15 -9.53
CA MET A 40 0.03 -1.91 -9.81
C MET A 40 1.44 -2.09 -9.28
N CYS A 41 2.42 -2.14 -10.20
CA CYS A 41 3.83 -2.03 -9.87
C CYS A 41 3.98 -0.67 -9.20
N HIS A 42 3.80 -0.66 -7.88
CA HIS A 42 4.06 0.53 -7.11
C HIS A 42 5.58 0.63 -7.01
N PRO A 43 6.19 1.79 -7.35
CA PRO A 43 7.62 2.03 -7.19
C PRO A 43 7.98 2.21 -5.71
N HIS A 44 7.43 1.39 -4.81
CA HIS A 44 7.74 1.39 -3.37
C HIS A 44 8.95 0.52 -3.03
N GLY A 45 9.82 0.28 -4.01
CA GLY A 45 11.11 -0.38 -3.80
C GLY A 45 12.12 0.55 -3.13
N HIS A 46 13.13 -0.05 -2.52
CA HIS A 46 14.33 0.67 -2.10
C HIS A 46 15.06 1.26 -3.31
N ILE A 47 15.57 2.49 -3.18
CA ILE A 47 16.41 3.10 -4.23
C ILE A 47 17.70 2.29 -4.39
N LEU A 48 18.31 1.89 -3.27
CA LEU A 48 19.45 0.98 -3.28
C LEU A 48 18.95 -0.46 -3.27
N SER A 49 18.75 -1.07 -4.44
CA SER A 49 18.49 -2.51 -4.51
C SER A 49 19.72 -3.30 -4.07
N LEU A 50 19.59 -3.99 -2.93
CA LEU A 50 20.64 -4.82 -2.34
C LEU A 50 20.65 -6.24 -2.90
N ASP A 51 19.74 -6.56 -3.82
CA ASP A 51 19.63 -7.90 -4.40
C ASP A 51 20.93 -8.29 -5.10
N GLY A 52 21.40 -9.51 -4.88
CA GLY A 52 22.67 -9.99 -5.46
C GLY A 52 23.95 -9.30 -4.93
N VAL A 53 23.84 -8.34 -4.01
CA VAL A 53 25.00 -7.77 -3.31
C VAL A 53 25.36 -8.67 -2.13
N LYS A 54 26.60 -9.15 -2.09
CA LYS A 54 27.08 -9.97 -0.96
C LYS A 54 27.31 -9.08 0.26
N LEU A 55 26.39 -9.12 1.21
CA LEU A 55 26.47 -8.44 2.51
C LEU A 55 27.06 -9.35 3.59
N THR A 56 27.92 -8.81 4.44
CA THR A 56 28.39 -9.51 5.65
C THR A 56 27.27 -9.65 6.68
N SER A 57 27.38 -10.60 7.62
CA SER A 57 26.40 -10.77 8.70
C SER A 57 26.21 -9.50 9.55
N SER A 58 27.29 -8.75 9.77
CA SER A 58 27.24 -7.48 10.49
C SER A 58 26.47 -6.40 9.71
N GLN A 59 26.72 -6.27 8.41
CA GLN A 59 25.98 -5.35 7.55
C GLN A 59 24.49 -5.68 7.50
N LYS A 60 24.14 -6.97 7.33
CA LYS A 60 22.74 -7.42 7.35
C LYS A 60 22.04 -7.04 8.66
N LYS A 61 22.71 -7.23 9.81
CA LYS A 61 22.16 -6.85 11.11
C LYS A 61 21.93 -5.34 11.23
N LYS A 62 22.89 -4.52 10.76
CA LYS A 62 22.76 -3.05 10.76
C LYS A 62 21.62 -2.58 9.85
N ILE A 63 21.55 -3.09 8.63
CA ILE A 63 20.47 -2.75 7.68
C ILE A 63 19.11 -3.15 8.25
N LYS A 64 18.98 -4.34 8.85
CA LYS A 64 17.74 -4.74 9.52
C LYS A 64 17.34 -3.78 10.64
N ALA A 65 18.30 -3.36 11.47
CA ALA A 65 18.03 -2.38 12.53
C ALA A 65 17.61 -1.01 11.96
N ILE A 66 18.21 -0.55 10.87
CA ILE A 66 17.80 0.66 10.15
C ILE A 66 16.36 0.51 9.65
N MET A 67 16.01 -0.62 9.05
CA MET A 67 14.66 -0.89 8.54
C MET A 67 13.60 -0.92 9.66
N GLU A 68 13.94 -1.49 10.81
CA GLU A 68 13.04 -1.52 11.98
C GLU A 68 12.88 -0.13 12.60
N ALA A 69 13.97 0.64 12.73
CA ALA A 69 13.95 1.99 13.29
C ALA A 69 13.22 3.01 12.41
N ASN A 70 13.23 2.81 11.08
CA ASN A 70 12.58 3.68 10.11
C ASN A 70 11.26 3.07 9.57
N ARG A 71 10.64 2.15 10.31
CA ARG A 71 9.35 1.59 9.92
C ARG A 71 8.31 2.73 9.95
N PRO A 72 7.64 3.04 8.82
CA PRO A 72 6.69 4.14 8.80
C PRO A 72 5.51 3.84 9.73
N ASP A 73 4.90 4.87 10.29
CA ASP A 73 3.54 4.82 10.82
C ASP A 73 2.57 5.21 9.70
N PRO A 74 2.06 4.23 8.91
CA PRO A 74 1.23 4.56 7.76
C PRO A 74 -0.10 5.19 8.17
N LYS A 75 -0.55 5.02 9.42
CA LYS A 75 -1.89 5.46 9.83
C LYS A 75 -1.97 6.97 9.94
N ALA A 76 -1.04 7.59 10.67
CA ALA A 76 -1.04 9.03 10.88
C ALA A 76 -0.95 9.80 9.55
N ASP A 77 -0.04 9.36 8.68
CA ASP A 77 0.17 9.93 7.35
C ASP A 77 -1.08 9.80 6.46
N MET A 78 -1.72 8.62 6.45
CA MET A 78 -2.94 8.39 5.68
C MET A 78 -4.12 9.21 6.21
N GLU A 79 -4.25 9.34 7.53
CA GLU A 79 -5.29 10.14 8.17
C GLU A 79 -5.14 11.63 7.84
N GLN A 80 -3.90 12.14 7.87
CA GLN A 80 -3.61 13.53 7.49
C GLN A 80 -3.93 13.79 6.01
N GLU A 81 -3.48 12.92 5.11
CA GLU A 81 -3.76 13.06 3.67
C GLU A 81 -5.27 13.00 3.39
N ARG A 82 -5.97 12.06 4.04
CA ARG A 82 -7.42 11.93 3.94
C ARG A 82 -8.12 13.21 4.41
N SER A 83 -7.70 13.77 5.55
CA SER A 83 -8.27 15.01 6.08
C SER A 83 -8.10 16.19 5.10
N ILE A 84 -6.93 16.32 4.48
CA ILE A 84 -6.68 17.36 3.46
C ILE A 84 -7.60 17.16 2.25
N HIS A 85 -7.75 15.91 1.76
CA HIS A 85 -8.66 15.62 0.64
C HIS A 85 -10.13 15.89 0.98
N GLU A 86 -10.57 15.60 2.21
CA GLU A 86 -11.93 15.92 2.67
C GLU A 86 -12.16 17.44 2.73
N GLN A 87 -11.16 18.23 3.16
CA GLN A 87 -11.23 19.70 3.15
C GLN A 87 -11.29 20.27 1.73
N ILE A 88 -10.45 19.76 0.81
CA ILE A 88 -10.49 20.15 -0.61
C ILE A 88 -11.86 19.83 -1.20
N ARG A 89 -12.37 18.62 -0.97
CA ARG A 89 -13.71 18.22 -1.42
C ARG A 89 -14.78 19.17 -0.88
N THR A 90 -14.74 19.48 0.41
CA THR A 90 -15.69 20.40 1.04
C THR A 90 -15.64 21.78 0.39
N LEU A 91 -14.44 22.35 0.21
CA LEU A 91 -14.22 23.64 -0.43
C LEU A 91 -14.80 23.68 -1.86
N LEU A 92 -14.57 22.63 -2.65
CA LEU A 92 -15.02 22.56 -4.04
C LEU A 92 -16.49 22.20 -4.23
N THR A 93 -17.14 21.65 -3.21
CA THR A 93 -18.56 21.28 -3.23
C THR A 93 -19.46 22.28 -2.51
N THR A 94 -18.88 23.27 -1.82
CA THR A 94 -19.64 24.34 -1.17
C THR A 94 -20.18 25.31 -2.22
N PRO A 95 -21.49 25.60 -2.24
CA PRO A 95 -22.07 26.56 -3.20
C PRO A 95 -21.47 27.96 -3.05
N GLY A 96 -21.08 28.56 -4.17
CA GLY A 96 -20.51 29.92 -4.21
C GLY A 96 -19.19 29.97 -4.97
N GLN A 97 -18.45 31.07 -4.79
CA GLN A 97 -17.09 31.17 -5.32
C GLN A 97 -16.12 30.34 -4.47
N VAL A 98 -15.21 29.64 -5.13
CA VAL A 98 -14.15 28.87 -4.47
C VAL A 98 -13.11 29.82 -3.88
N ASP A 99 -12.78 29.64 -2.60
CA ASP A 99 -11.65 30.33 -1.98
C ASP A 99 -10.33 29.74 -2.49
N THR A 100 -9.71 30.43 -3.44
CA THR A 100 -8.45 30.01 -4.07
C THR A 100 -7.25 30.12 -3.12
N ASN A 101 -7.30 30.97 -2.09
CA ASN A 101 -6.24 31.07 -1.09
C ASN A 101 -6.28 29.83 -0.18
N GLN A 102 -7.48 29.41 0.24
CA GLN A 102 -7.64 28.19 1.03
C GLN A 102 -7.24 26.94 0.21
N LEU A 103 -7.62 26.88 -1.07
CA LEU A 103 -7.20 25.78 -1.95
C LEU A 103 -5.67 25.70 -2.06
N THR A 104 -5.01 26.84 -2.26
CA THR A 104 -3.54 26.93 -2.33
C THR A 104 -2.87 26.44 -1.04
N ALA A 105 -3.42 26.83 0.12
CA ALA A 105 -2.90 26.38 1.42
C ALA A 105 -3.05 24.85 1.61
N LEU A 106 -4.17 24.26 1.21
CA LEU A 106 -4.40 22.81 1.26
C LEU A 106 -3.44 22.06 0.32
N THR A 107 -3.18 22.59 -0.88
CA THR A 107 -2.18 22.02 -1.79
C THR A 107 -0.78 22.04 -1.18
N GLN A 108 -0.36 23.17 -0.57
CA GLN A 108 0.93 23.26 0.09
C GLN A 108 1.08 22.26 1.26
N GLN A 109 0.00 21.99 2.00
CA GLN A 109 0.01 20.96 3.03
C GLN A 109 0.22 19.56 2.45
N LEU A 110 -0.42 19.25 1.32
CA LEU A 110 -0.25 17.97 0.63
C LEU A 110 1.18 17.79 0.11
N ASP A 111 1.75 18.84 -0.49
CA ASP A 111 3.13 18.82 -1.00
C ASP A 111 4.15 18.67 0.13
N THR A 112 3.91 19.34 1.26
CA THR A 112 4.74 19.19 2.46
C THR A 112 4.71 17.76 2.99
N LEU A 113 3.51 17.15 3.08
CA LEU A 113 3.35 15.77 3.53
C LEU A 113 4.10 14.79 2.61
N ARG A 114 3.97 14.95 1.29
CA ARG A 114 4.70 14.14 0.29
C ARG A 114 6.21 14.31 0.42
N THR A 115 6.67 15.56 0.48
CA THR A 115 8.10 15.89 0.63
C THR A 115 8.69 15.29 1.90
N ASN A 116 7.94 15.31 3.01
CA ASN A 116 8.38 14.72 4.27
C ASN A 116 8.56 13.19 4.14
N ARG A 117 7.61 12.49 3.51
CA ARG A 117 7.71 11.05 3.26
C ARG A 117 8.92 10.70 2.38
N GLU A 118 9.10 11.44 1.30
CA GLU A 118 10.25 11.27 0.39
C GLU A 118 11.57 11.54 1.11
N THR A 119 11.62 12.58 1.94
CA THR A 119 12.81 12.93 2.73
C THR A 119 13.14 11.82 3.73
N GLN A 120 12.15 11.28 4.46
CA GLN A 120 12.35 10.15 5.37
C GLN A 120 12.83 8.90 4.62
N HIS A 121 12.24 8.65 3.45
CA HIS A 121 12.68 7.56 2.58
C HIS A 121 14.15 7.71 2.19
N LEU A 122 14.56 8.88 1.70
CA LEU A 122 15.95 9.17 1.32
C LEU A 122 16.91 9.12 2.49
N GLN A 123 16.51 9.60 3.67
CA GLN A 123 17.33 9.52 4.88
C GLN A 123 17.61 8.06 5.30
N LYS A 124 16.63 7.17 5.15
CA LYS A 124 16.82 5.73 5.34
C LYS A 124 17.81 5.17 4.29
N GLU A 125 17.69 5.56 3.02
CA GLU A 125 18.63 5.12 1.96
C GLU A 125 20.06 5.62 2.23
N VAL A 126 20.23 6.83 2.77
CA VAL A 126 21.54 7.33 3.23
C VAL A 126 22.11 6.47 4.36
N GLN A 127 21.29 6.09 5.35
CA GLN A 127 21.75 5.18 6.43
C GLN A 127 22.16 3.81 5.88
N ILE A 128 21.46 3.28 4.88
CA ILE A 128 21.83 2.03 4.21
C ILE A 128 23.14 2.21 3.44
N HIS A 129 23.28 3.29 2.66
CA HIS A 129 24.49 3.64 1.92
C HIS A 129 25.74 3.59 2.82
N ASP A 130 25.66 4.18 4.01
CA ASP A 130 26.80 4.27 4.95
C ASP A 130 27.23 2.92 5.55
N VAL A 131 26.39 1.89 5.44
CA VAL A 131 26.73 0.51 5.83
C VAL A 131 27.50 -0.22 4.72
N LEU A 132 27.37 0.23 3.47
CA LEU A 132 27.93 -0.42 2.30
C LEU A 132 29.38 0.02 2.05
N THR A 133 30.15 -0.89 1.44
CA THR A 133 31.50 -0.59 0.96
C THR A 133 31.45 0.05 -0.42
N LYS A 134 32.52 0.77 -0.79
CA LYS A 134 32.68 1.34 -2.15
C LYS A 134 32.49 0.30 -3.26
N LYS A 135 32.97 -0.93 -3.06
CA LYS A 135 32.82 -2.03 -4.02
C LYS A 135 31.36 -2.48 -4.15
N GLN A 136 30.62 -2.55 -3.04
CA GLN A 136 29.20 -2.92 -3.05
C GLN A 136 28.36 -1.81 -3.73
N LEU A 137 28.65 -0.54 -3.45
CA LEU A 137 28.01 0.60 -4.12
C LEU A 137 28.27 0.60 -5.63
N ALA A 138 29.50 0.32 -6.05
CA ALA A 138 29.83 0.18 -7.47
C ALA A 138 29.08 -1.00 -8.13
N GLN A 139 28.87 -2.10 -7.40
CA GLN A 139 28.07 -3.23 -7.89
C GLN A 139 26.59 -2.83 -8.07
N ILE A 140 26.04 -2.02 -7.17
CA ILE A 140 24.66 -1.50 -7.27
C ILE A 140 24.56 -0.57 -8.48
N ALA A 141 25.46 0.39 -8.62
CA ALA A 141 25.45 1.35 -9.74
C ALA A 141 25.61 0.68 -11.12
N ALA A 142 26.24 -0.50 -11.18
CA ALA A 142 26.40 -1.27 -12.42
C ALA A 142 25.17 -2.12 -12.77
N LYS A 143 24.22 -2.31 -11.86
CA LYS A 143 22.97 -3.00 -12.14
C LYS A 143 22.07 -2.05 -12.93
N LYS A 144 21.58 -2.53 -14.08
CA LYS A 144 20.42 -1.91 -14.72
C LYS A 144 19.22 -2.22 -13.83
N GLU A 145 18.40 -1.22 -13.54
CA GLU A 145 17.09 -1.48 -12.95
C GLU A 145 16.34 -2.37 -13.92
N ASP A 146 15.98 -3.58 -13.50
CA ASP A 146 15.10 -4.41 -14.32
C ASP A 146 13.73 -3.73 -14.30
N GLU A 147 13.34 -3.11 -15.40
CA GLU A 147 11.98 -2.61 -15.63
C GLU A 147 11.01 -3.81 -15.68
N HIS A 148 10.70 -4.41 -14.54
CA HIS A 148 9.74 -5.51 -14.42
C HIS A 148 8.29 -5.01 -14.34
N CYS A 149 7.99 -3.83 -14.87
CA CYS A 149 6.60 -3.50 -15.17
C CYS A 149 6.30 -4.01 -16.58
N PRO A 150 5.62 -5.17 -16.74
CA PRO A 150 5.13 -5.54 -18.06
C PRO A 150 4.25 -4.38 -18.57
N PRO A 151 4.31 -4.04 -19.88
CA PRO A 151 3.42 -3.04 -20.45
C PRO A 151 1.97 -3.43 -20.13
N PRO A 152 1.08 -2.46 -19.85
CA PRO A 152 -0.33 -2.77 -19.65
C PRO A 152 -0.82 -3.58 -20.87
N PRO A 153 -1.62 -4.64 -20.68
CA PRO A 153 -2.16 -5.39 -21.80
C PRO A 153 -2.89 -4.42 -22.74
N PRO A 154 -2.79 -4.60 -24.07
CA PRO A 154 -3.53 -3.76 -25.00
C PRO A 154 -5.02 -3.79 -24.63
N PRO A 155 -5.76 -2.68 -24.76
CA PRO A 155 -7.20 -2.70 -24.55
C PRO A 155 -7.79 -3.81 -25.42
N PRO A 156 -8.76 -4.59 -24.92
CA PRO A 156 -9.39 -5.63 -25.71
C PRO A 156 -9.91 -4.99 -27.00
N ALA A 157 -9.39 -5.43 -28.15
CA ALA A 157 -9.95 -5.07 -29.44
C ALA A 157 -11.36 -5.65 -29.49
N ASP A 158 -12.35 -4.76 -29.50
CA ASP A 158 -13.76 -5.00 -29.79
C ASP A 158 -14.23 -6.46 -29.61
N GLY A 159 -14.61 -6.81 -28.37
CA GLY A 159 -15.50 -7.94 -28.09
C GLY A 159 -14.92 -9.36 -28.18
N ASN A 160 -13.64 -9.56 -28.50
CA ASN A 160 -13.05 -10.89 -28.47
C ASN A 160 -12.36 -11.20 -27.12
N PRO A 161 -12.61 -12.39 -26.52
CA PRO A 161 -11.93 -12.79 -25.29
C PRO A 161 -10.42 -12.91 -25.52
N PRO A 162 -9.59 -12.61 -24.49
CA PRO A 162 -8.14 -12.64 -24.61
C PRO A 162 -7.63 -14.03 -25.02
N PRO A 163 -6.51 -14.11 -25.76
CA PRO A 163 -5.93 -15.39 -26.13
C PRO A 163 -5.53 -16.15 -24.86
N ALA A 164 -5.87 -17.44 -24.82
CA ALA A 164 -5.54 -18.32 -23.70
C ALA A 164 -4.02 -18.33 -23.46
N PRO A 165 -3.56 -18.37 -22.19
CA PRO A 165 -2.15 -18.49 -21.89
C PRO A 165 -1.58 -19.76 -22.52
N THR A 166 -0.57 -19.61 -23.37
CA THR A 166 0.23 -20.72 -23.88
C THR A 166 0.97 -21.35 -22.71
N THR A 167 0.51 -22.52 -22.26
CA THR A 167 1.27 -23.42 -21.40
C THR A 167 2.46 -23.94 -22.21
N ASN A 168 3.64 -23.34 -22.03
CA ASN A 168 4.88 -24.01 -22.39
C ASN A 168 5.17 -25.06 -21.31
N GLN A 169 5.26 -26.32 -21.75
CA GLN A 169 5.64 -27.48 -20.95
C GLN A 169 7.10 -27.43 -20.49
#